data_AF-A0A6A4Y799-F1
#
_entry.id   AF-A0A6A4Y799-F1
#
_cell.length_a   1.000
_cell.length_b   1.000
_cell.length_c   1.000
_cell.angle_alpha   90.00
_cell.angle_beta   90.00
_cell.angle_gamma   90.00
#
_symmetry.space_group_name_H-M   'P 1'
#
loop_
_entity.id
_entity.type
_entity.pdbx_description
1 polymer ?
#
loop_
_entity_poly.entity_id
_entity_poly.type
_entity_poly.pdbx_seq_one_letter_code
_entity_poly.pdbx_strand_id
1 'polypeptide(L)' 'GYTVPQLVFWNVNGVVGDTPTLASEANVSLLSGFSPVVLKAALTGKHLTPFQTMLQAVDDARYDLIELPPPANGAAK' A
#
# COMPACT_ATOMS: atom_id res chain seq x y z
N GLY A 1 -15.30 -15.58 -24.10
CA GLY A 1 -13.94 -15.62 -23.53
C GLY A 1 -14.01 -15.39 -22.04
N TYR A 2 -13.07 -15.92 -21.27
CA TYR A 2 -13.01 -15.76 -19.81
C TYR A 2 -12.28 -14.46 -19.46
N THR A 3 -12.91 -13.59 -18.67
CA THR A 3 -12.25 -12.38 -18.16
C THR A 3 -11.33 -12.77 -17.01
N VAL A 4 -10.03 -12.53 -17.16
CA VAL A 4 -9.05 -12.84 -16.12
C VAL A 4 -9.34 -11.96 -14.90
N PRO A 5 -9.54 -12.55 -13.70
CA PRO A 5 -9.77 -11.80 -12.49
C PRO A 5 -8.50 -11.05 -12.07
N GLN A 6 -8.64 -10.12 -11.13
CA GLN A 6 -7.47 -9.56 -10.46
C GLN A 6 -6.71 -10.68 -9.74
N LEU A 7 -5.38 -10.71 -9.90
CA LEU A 7 -4.51 -11.65 -9.19
C LEU A 7 -3.75 -10.93 -8.08
N VAL A 8 -3.73 -11.51 -6.89
CA VAL A 8 -2.97 -10.99 -5.75
C VAL A 8 -1.94 -12.03 -5.34
N PHE A 9 -0.67 -11.74 -5.61
CA PHE A 9 0.44 -12.52 -5.08
C PHE A 9 0.78 -12.02 -3.68
N TRP A 10 0.72 -12.90 -2.68
CA TRP A 10 0.96 -12.54 -1.29
C TRP A 10 2.12 -13.35 -0.71
N ASN A 11 3.26 -12.70 -0.55
CA ASN A 11 4.43 -13.25 0.13
C ASN A 11 4.37 -13.00 1.64
N VAL A 12 3.74 -13.92 2.38
CA VAL A 12 3.58 -13.77 3.84
C VAL A 12 4.91 -13.90 4.59
N ASN A 13 5.87 -14.66 4.04
CA ASN A 13 7.18 -14.91 4.66
C ASN A 13 8.16 -13.73 4.51
N GLY A 14 7.90 -12.80 3.59
CA GLY A 14 8.70 -11.60 3.38
C GLY A 14 10.09 -11.82 2.76
N VAL A 15 10.37 -13.04 2.29
CA VAL A 15 11.65 -13.37 1.64
C VAL A 15 11.64 -12.87 0.20
N VAL A 16 12.59 -11.99 -0.15
CA VAL A 16 12.75 -11.47 -1.52
C VAL A 16 13.72 -12.37 -2.29
N GLY A 17 13.23 -13.52 -2.75
CA GLY A 17 13.98 -14.44 -3.63
C GLY A 17 13.44 -14.48 -5.05
N ASP A 18 12.14 -14.26 -5.19
CA ASP A 18 11.38 -14.38 -6.42
C ASP A 18 10.22 -13.38 -6.42
N THR A 19 9.96 -12.76 -7.58
CA THR A 19 8.78 -11.92 -7.80
C THR A 19 8.08 -12.41 -9.06
N PRO A 20 6.83 -12.90 -8.96
CA PRO A 20 6.14 -13.57 -10.09
C PRO A 20 5.53 -12.57 -11.10
N THR A 21 5.82 -11.28 -10.96
CA THR A 21 5.13 -10.21 -11.69
C THR A 21 6.02 -8.97 -11.81
N LEU A 22 5.75 -8.15 -12.83
CA LEU A 22 6.38 -6.87 -13.04
C LEU A 22 5.61 -5.76 -12.30
N ALA A 23 6.30 -4.67 -11.93
CA ALA A 23 5.68 -3.51 -11.28
C ALA A 23 4.54 -2.88 -12.12
N SER A 24 4.58 -3.06 -13.44
CA SER A 24 3.60 -2.56 -14.42
C SER A 24 2.57 -3.59 -14.86
N GLU A 25 2.60 -4.82 -14.33
CA GLU A 25 1.71 -5.90 -14.78
C GLU A 25 0.25 -5.55 -14.49
N ALA A 26 -0.58 -5.64 -15.53
CA ALA A 26 -1.97 -5.21 -15.42
C ALA A 26 -2.81 -6.22 -14.64
N ASN A 27 -3.73 -5.72 -13.83
CA ASN A 27 -4.65 -6.51 -13.01
C ASN A 27 -3.95 -7.45 -12.00
N VAL A 28 -2.72 -7.11 -11.58
CA VAL A 28 -1.95 -7.85 -10.59
C VAL A 28 -1.57 -6.97 -9.41
N SER A 29 -1.58 -7.52 -8.21
CA SER A 29 -1.04 -6.93 -6.99
C SER A 29 0.03 -7.85 -6.40
N LEU A 30 1.08 -7.27 -5.81
CA LEU A 30 2.11 -7.99 -5.06
C LEU A 30 2.18 -7.43 -3.64
N LEU A 31 1.98 -8.29 -2.64
CA LEU A 31 1.94 -7.94 -1.22
C LEU A 31 2.98 -8.76 -0.44
N SER A 32 3.45 -8.21 0.67
CA SER A 32 4.41 -8.86 1.56
C SER A 32 4.06 -8.66 3.03
N GLY A 33 4.41 -9.64 3.86
CA GLY A 33 4.17 -9.64 5.31
C GLY A 33 2.69 -9.79 5.68
N PHE A 34 2.34 -9.55 6.94
CA PHE A 34 0.97 -9.64 7.43
C PHE A 34 0.64 -8.48 8.36
N SER A 35 -0.23 -7.57 7.91
CA SER A 35 -0.78 -6.49 8.72
C SER A 35 -2.22 -6.15 8.28
N PRO A 36 -3.05 -5.57 9.18
CA PRO A 36 -4.41 -5.13 8.81
C PRO A 36 -4.45 -4.16 7.62
N VAL A 37 -3.40 -3.35 7.45
CA VAL A 37 -3.27 -2.39 6.34
C VAL A 37 -3.07 -3.13 5.01
N VAL A 38 -2.19 -4.13 4.99
CA VAL A 38 -1.92 -4.95 3.79
C VAL A 38 -3.18 -5.71 3.37
N LEU A 39 -3.96 -6.21 4.34
CA LEU A 39 -5.24 -6.84 4.05
C LEU A 39 -6.24 -5.86 3.42
N LYS A 40 -6.28 -4.61 3.90
CA LYS A 40 -7.11 -3.56 3.30
C LYS A 40 -6.74 -3.33 1.84
N ALA A 41 -5.45 -3.22 1.54
CA ALA A 41 -4.94 -3.05 0.17
C ALA A 41 -5.32 -4.20 -0.77
N ALA A 42 -5.36 -5.44 -0.27
CA ALA A 42 -5.84 -6.60 -1.03
C ALA A 42 -7.35 -6.54 -1.34
N LEU A 43 -8.16 -6.06 -0.38
CA LEU A 43 -9.62 -6.07 -0.46
C LEU A 43 -10.22 -4.87 -1.19
N THR A 44 -9.54 -3.72 -1.22
CA THR A 44 -10.08 -2.50 -1.83
C THR A 44 -10.08 -2.52 -3.36
N GLY A 45 -9.40 -3.49 -4.00
CA GLY A 45 -9.64 -3.90 -5.40
C GLY A 45 -9.53 -2.82 -6.48
N LYS A 46 -8.95 -1.65 -6.17
CA LYS A 46 -8.89 -0.49 -7.08
C LYS A 46 -7.59 -0.42 -7.89
N HIS A 47 -6.68 -1.39 -7.75
CA HIS A 47 -5.27 -1.21 -8.10
C HIS A 47 -4.89 -2.19 -9.19
N LEU A 48 -4.51 -1.65 -10.34
CA LEU A 48 -4.40 -2.40 -11.59
C LEU A 48 -2.94 -2.78 -11.88
N THR A 49 -1.98 -2.45 -11.02
CA THR A 49 -0.61 -2.99 -11.07
C THR A 49 0.02 -3.11 -9.67
N PRO A 50 1.12 -3.88 -9.51
CA PRO A 50 1.83 -3.96 -8.23
C PRO A 50 2.36 -2.62 -7.76
N PHE A 51 2.83 -1.77 -8.67
CA PHE A 51 3.30 -0.42 -8.33
C PHE A 51 2.19 0.47 -7.74
N GLN A 52 1.01 0.47 -8.38
CA GLN A 52 -0.13 1.24 -7.88
C GLN A 52 -0.56 0.73 -6.50
N THR A 53 -0.62 -0.60 -6.34
CA THR A 53 -0.95 -1.23 -5.05
C THR A 53 -0.03 -0.73 -3.93
N MET A 54 1.28 -0.64 -4.18
CA MET A 54 2.25 -0.09 -3.23
C MET A 54 2.00 1.40 -2.99
N LEU A 55 1.82 2.18 -4.06
CA LEU A 55 1.62 3.64 -3.97
C LEU A 55 0.42 3.98 -3.09
N GLN A 56 -0.71 3.30 -3.25
CA GLN A 56 -1.88 3.51 -2.38
C GLN A 56 -1.64 3.18 -0.91
N ALA A 57 -0.77 2.21 -0.61
CA ALA A 57 -0.49 1.85 0.78
C ALA A 57 0.38 2.91 1.50
N VAL A 58 1.21 3.63 0.74
CA VAL A 58 2.12 4.66 1.26
C VAL A 58 1.56 6.08 1.14
N ASP A 59 0.68 6.35 0.17
CA ASP A 59 0.01 7.63 -0.07
C ASP A 59 -1.28 7.75 0.78
N ASP A 60 -1.17 7.40 2.07
CA ASP A 60 -2.25 7.48 3.06
C ASP A 60 -2.02 8.69 3.96
N ALA A 61 -3.06 9.48 4.22
CA ALA A 61 -3.00 10.72 5.02
C ALA A 61 -2.39 10.54 6.43
N ARG A 62 -2.37 9.31 6.96
CA ARG A 62 -1.65 9.00 8.21
C ARG A 62 -0.14 9.24 8.14
N TYR A 63 0.42 9.35 6.94
CA TYR A 63 1.83 9.62 6.69
C TYR A 63 2.09 11.08 6.28
N ASP A 64 1.07 11.93 6.30
CA ASP A 64 1.23 13.36 6.06
C ASP A 64 2.14 13.99 7.12
N LEU A 65 2.71 15.15 6.77
CA LEU A 65 3.54 15.93 7.68
C LEU A 65 2.77 16.28 8.96
N ILE A 66 3.41 16.05 10.11
CA ILE A 66 2.84 16.44 11.40
C ILE A 66 2.89 17.96 11.53
N GLU A 67 1.73 18.58 11.73
CA GLU A 67 1.65 19.98 12.15
C GLU A 67 1.76 20.08 13.67
N LEU A 68 2.74 20.86 14.14
CA LEU A 68 2.84 21.16 15.56
C LEU A 68 1.67 22.06 15.98
N PRO A 69 1.05 21.81 17.16
CA PRO A 69 0.05 22.73 17.67
C PRO A 69 0.65 24.13 17.82
N PRO A 70 -0.11 25.20 17.55
CA PRO A 70 0.38 26.55 17.71
C PRO A 70 0.88 26.77 19.15
N PRO A 71 1.95 27.57 19.36
CA PRO A 71 2.50 27.81 20.68
C PRO A 71 1.40 28.36 21.59
N ALA A 72 1.27 27.76 22.78
CA ALA A 72 0.30 28.22 23.76
C ALA A 72 0.54 29.71 24.05
N ASN A 73 -0.47 30.55 23.80
CA ASN A 73 -0.45 31.97 24.12
C ASN A 73 -0.07 32.14 25.60
N GLY A 74 1.18 32.54 25.88
CA GLY A 74 1.62 32.78 27.26
C GLY A 74 3.13 32.78 27.53
N ALA A 75 3.97 32.24 26.64
CA ALA A 75 5.43 32.30 26.82
C ALA A 75 6.04 33.53 26.14
N ALA A 76 5.58 34.72 26.52
CA ALA A 76 6.28 35.98 26.26
C ALA A 76 6.20 36.83 27.52
N LYS A 77 7.19 36.64 28.39
CA LYS A 77 7.73 37.68 29.26
C LYS A 77 9.21 37.43 29.47
#